data_AF-A0AAN6YEJ8-F1
#
_entry.id   AF-A0AAN6YEJ8-F1
#
_cell.length_a   1.000
_cell.length_b   1.000
_cell.length_c   1.000
_cell.angle_alpha   90.00
_cell.angle_beta   90.00
_cell.angle_gamma   90.00
#
_symmetry.space_group_name_H-M   'P 1'
#
loop_
_entity.id
_entity.type
_entity.pdbx_description
1 polymer ?
#
loop_
_entity_poly.entity_id
_entity_poly.type
_entity_poly.pdbx_seq_one_letter_code
_entity_poly.pdbx_strand_id
1 'polypeptide(L)'
;MKFLPLLLTIAAFVGLGFAQGSIPVTPCTPTAPGTCNLGVAGVVQAEHNVYWWWLRIYNHNCQVIGGIDMTNGDQLPWNLPRSIYSQLPYSLELDYIHPSNYNYLAYRYGGFSFNGVPHCRRQNNVGPGYLVHMCQSAFPC
;
A
#
# COMPACT_ATOMS: atom_id res chain seq x y z
N MET A 1 3.96 -60.20 0.98
CA MET A 1 3.51 -58.97 0.30
C MET A 1 2.22 -58.49 0.94
N LYS A 2 2.24 -57.33 1.61
CA LYS A 2 1.08 -56.50 1.97
C LYS A 2 1.63 -55.18 2.52
N PHE A 3 1.70 -54.18 1.65
CA PHE A 3 1.97 -52.79 2.00
C PHE A 3 0.68 -52.16 2.50
N LEU A 4 0.71 -51.54 3.69
CA LEU A 4 -0.34 -50.66 4.18
C LEU A 4 0.26 -49.24 4.26
N PRO A 5 -0.24 -48.24 3.52
CA PRO A 5 0.18 -46.86 3.72
C PRO A 5 -0.57 -46.24 4.90
N LEU A 6 0.20 -45.77 5.87
CA LEU A 6 -0.27 -44.96 7.00
C LEU A 6 -0.64 -43.57 6.46
N LEU A 7 -1.94 -43.27 6.32
CA LEU A 7 -2.39 -41.90 6.05
C LEU A 7 -2.19 -41.04 7.30
N LEU A 8 -1.29 -40.07 7.23
CA LEU A 8 -1.11 -39.03 8.24
C LEU A 8 -2.09 -37.89 7.90
N THR A 9 -3.22 -37.82 8.60
CA THR A 9 -4.18 -36.71 8.45
C THR A 9 -3.63 -35.49 9.20
N ILE A 10 -3.04 -34.53 8.47
CA ILE A 10 -2.71 -33.23 9.03
C ILE A 10 -4.01 -32.44 9.12
N ALA A 11 -4.59 -32.38 10.33
CA ALA A 11 -5.66 -31.44 10.64
C ALA A 11 -5.08 -30.02 10.63
N ALA A 12 -5.23 -29.32 9.50
CA ALA A 12 -4.99 -27.88 9.43
C ALA A 12 -6.07 -27.18 10.27
N PHE A 13 -5.76 -26.89 11.53
CA PHE A 13 -6.52 -25.95 12.34
C PHE A 13 -6.30 -24.55 11.76
N VAL A 14 -7.13 -24.16 10.79
CA VAL A 14 -7.29 -22.75 10.43
C VAL A 14 -8.20 -22.14 11.49
N GLY A 15 -7.61 -21.80 12.63
CA GLY A 15 -8.27 -21.01 13.65
C GLY A 15 -8.53 -19.61 13.11
N LEU A 16 -9.70 -19.40 12.52
CA LEU A 16 -10.24 -18.07 12.22
C LEU A 16 -10.66 -17.42 13.55
N GLY A 17 -9.67 -16.97 14.32
CA GLY A 17 -9.89 -16.03 15.40
C GLY A 17 -10.24 -14.67 14.81
N PHE A 18 -11.52 -14.31 14.81
CA PHE A 18 -11.96 -12.96 14.52
C PHE A 18 -11.52 -12.05 15.67
N ALA A 19 -10.32 -11.48 15.54
CA ALA A 19 -9.95 -10.32 16.34
C ALA A 19 -10.83 -9.14 15.91
N GLN A 20 -11.75 -8.72 16.79
CA GLN A 20 -12.35 -7.39 16.72
C GLN A 20 -11.28 -6.35 17.11
N GLY A 21 -10.39 -6.09 16.17
CA GLY A 21 -9.45 -4.98 16.20
C GLY A 21 -9.52 -4.30 14.86
N SER A 22 -9.53 -2.96 14.83
CA SER A 22 -9.39 -2.17 13.62
C SER A 22 -8.28 -2.75 12.74
N ILE A 23 -8.65 -3.41 11.63
CA ILE A 23 -7.69 -4.04 10.72
C ILE A 23 -6.71 -2.95 10.31
N PRO A 24 -5.39 -3.08 10.57
CA PRO A 24 -4.44 -2.09 10.10
C PRO A 24 -4.55 -2.02 8.58
N VAL A 25 -4.95 -0.84 8.11
CA VAL A 25 -5.28 -0.55 6.73
C VAL A 25 -3.97 -0.45 5.95
N THR A 26 -3.45 -1.58 5.47
CA THR A 26 -2.15 -1.65 4.77
C THR A 26 -2.35 -2.00 3.28
N PRO A 27 -2.11 -1.07 2.33
CA PRO A 27 -2.04 -1.30 0.89
C PRO A 27 -0.67 -1.86 0.55
N CYS A 28 -0.41 -3.06 1.05
CA CYS A 28 0.70 -3.88 0.63
C CYS A 28 0.22 -5.31 0.49
N THR A 29 0.65 -5.95 -0.60
CA THR A 29 0.51 -7.39 -0.81
C THR A 29 1.93 -7.96 -0.89
N PRO A 30 2.26 -9.05 -0.19
CA PRO A 30 3.58 -9.65 -0.28
C PRO A 30 3.96 -9.97 -1.73
N THR A 31 5.22 -9.72 -2.07
CA THR A 31 5.77 -9.92 -3.42
C THR A 31 6.98 -10.84 -3.37
N ALA A 32 7.53 -11.19 -4.54
CA ALA A 32 8.82 -11.85 -4.62
C ALA A 32 9.95 -10.94 -4.10
N PRO A 33 11.07 -11.51 -3.63
CA PRO A 33 12.31 -10.75 -3.41
C PRO A 33 12.70 -10.00 -4.69
N GLY A 34 13.29 -8.82 -4.58
CA GLY A 34 13.54 -7.97 -5.74
C GLY A 34 12.38 -7.01 -6.07
N THR A 35 11.34 -6.95 -5.25
CA THR A 35 10.16 -6.11 -5.47
C THR A 35 9.70 -5.44 -4.18
N CYS A 36 9.43 -4.14 -4.27
CA CYS A 36 8.86 -3.30 -3.23
C CYS A 36 7.46 -2.84 -3.63
N ASN A 37 6.70 -2.35 -2.65
CA ASN A 37 5.43 -1.68 -2.89
C ASN A 37 5.48 -0.24 -2.42
N LEU A 38 5.01 0.66 -3.27
CA LEU A 38 4.62 2.01 -2.89
C LEU A 38 3.14 1.98 -2.55
N GLY A 39 2.80 2.21 -1.28
CA GLY A 39 1.44 2.33 -0.79
C GLY A 39 1.07 3.77 -0.48
N VAL A 40 -0.12 4.18 -0.85
CA VAL A 40 -0.66 5.52 -0.55
C VAL A 40 -2.09 5.38 -0.03
N ALA A 41 -2.45 6.15 0.99
CA ALA A 41 -3.81 6.12 1.54
C ALA A 41 -4.30 7.49 2.00
N GLY A 42 -5.61 7.70 1.90
CA GLY A 42 -6.28 8.92 2.31
C GLY A 42 -7.78 8.75 2.45
N VAL A 43 -8.46 9.78 2.94
CA VAL A 43 -9.92 9.79 3.06
C VAL A 43 -10.57 10.54 1.92
N VAL A 44 -11.57 9.91 1.32
CA VAL A 44 -12.47 10.51 0.34
C VAL A 44 -13.47 11.39 1.09
N GLN A 45 -13.43 12.70 0.88
CA GLN A 45 -14.43 13.65 1.44
C GLN A 45 -15.54 14.01 0.44
N ALA A 46 -15.26 13.93 -0.86
CA ALA A 46 -16.21 14.13 -1.95
C ALA A 46 -15.77 13.27 -3.16
N GLU A 47 -16.62 13.10 -4.18
CA GLU A 47 -16.37 12.20 -5.33
C GLU A 47 -15.00 12.39 -6.01
N HIS A 48 -14.40 13.56 -5.88
CA HIS A 48 -13.13 13.94 -6.50
C HIS A 48 -12.10 14.53 -5.51
N ASN A 49 -12.28 14.38 -4.20
CA ASN A 49 -11.35 14.96 -3.22
C ASN A 49 -10.90 13.92 -2.19
N VAL A 50 -9.60 13.63 -2.21
CA VAL A 50 -8.94 12.71 -1.27
C VAL A 50 -7.93 13.48 -0.43
N TYR A 51 -8.11 13.41 0.88
CA TYR A 51 -7.15 13.88 1.86
C TYR A 51 -6.18 12.75 2.15
N TRP A 52 -5.05 12.78 1.47
CA TRP A 52 -3.98 11.80 1.64
C TRP A 52 -3.40 11.92 3.05
N TRP A 53 -3.28 10.79 3.73
CA TRP A 53 -2.77 10.70 5.09
C TRP A 53 -1.31 10.28 5.11
N TRP A 54 -0.89 9.46 4.17
CA TRP A 54 0.45 8.96 4.14
C TRP A 54 0.79 8.33 2.79
N LEU A 55 2.09 8.25 2.56
CA LEU A 55 2.71 7.48 1.52
C LEU A 55 3.79 6.63 2.19
N ARG A 56 3.82 5.32 1.92
CA ARG A 56 4.73 4.37 2.55
C ARG A 56 5.36 3.47 1.52
N ILE A 57 6.63 3.16 1.73
CA ILE A 57 7.38 2.20 0.95
C ILE A 57 7.49 0.94 1.79
N TYR A 58 7.10 -0.18 1.21
CA TYR A 58 7.14 -1.49 1.83
C TYR A 58 8.13 -2.39 1.10
N ASN A 59 8.87 -3.21 1.85
CA ASN A 59 9.63 -4.31 1.25
C ASN A 59 8.70 -5.46 0.79
N HIS A 60 9.28 -6.51 0.21
CA HIS A 60 8.54 -7.67 -0.28
C HIS A 60 7.71 -8.41 0.78
N ASN A 61 8.03 -8.24 2.07
CA ASN A 61 7.31 -8.81 3.21
C ASN A 61 6.30 -7.83 3.85
N CYS A 62 5.98 -6.73 3.16
CA CYS A 62 5.09 -5.69 3.66
C CYS A 62 5.54 -4.99 4.95
N GLN A 63 6.85 -4.94 5.20
CA GLN A 63 7.42 -4.12 6.27
C GLN A 63 7.71 -2.71 5.73
N VAL A 64 7.35 -1.68 6.50
CA VAL A 64 7.63 -0.29 6.13
C VAL A 64 9.13 -0.04 6.20
N ILE A 65 9.71 0.40 5.09
CA ILE A 65 11.12 0.73 4.94
C ILE A 65 11.34 2.21 4.58
N GLY A 66 10.27 2.99 4.44
CA GLY A 66 10.32 4.40 4.12
C GLY A 66 8.93 4.99 3.95
N GLY A 67 8.85 6.30 3.78
CA GLY A 67 7.58 6.99 3.60
C GLY A 67 7.54 8.40 4.15
N ILE A 68 6.36 8.97 4.07
CA ILE A 68 5.98 10.28 4.59
C ILE A 68 4.60 10.11 5.21
N ASP A 69 4.47 10.43 6.49
CA ASP A 69 3.15 10.66 7.09
C ASP A 69 2.78 12.13 6.87
N MET A 70 1.55 12.37 6.44
CA MET A 70 0.98 13.69 6.18
C MET A 70 0.12 14.04 7.39
N THR A 71 0.39 15.18 8.01
CA THR A 71 -0.33 15.62 9.20
C THR A 71 -1.73 16.11 8.83
N ASN A 72 -2.69 15.92 9.75
CA ASN A 72 -4.13 16.20 9.59
C ASN A 72 -4.45 17.44 8.73
N GLY A 73 -4.92 17.20 7.50
CA GLY A 73 -5.39 18.24 6.59
C GLY A 73 -4.42 18.62 5.48
N ASP A 74 -3.19 18.12 5.51
CA ASP A 74 -2.25 18.28 4.41
C ASP A 74 -2.80 17.53 3.18
N GLN A 75 -3.30 18.27 2.21
CA GLN A 75 -3.36 17.73 0.85
C GLN A 75 -1.92 17.47 0.44
N LEU A 76 -1.66 16.34 -0.23
CA LEU A 76 -0.37 16.09 -0.88
C LEU A 76 0.07 17.38 -1.56
N PRO A 77 1.14 18.02 -1.09
CA PRO A 77 1.37 19.39 -1.47
C PRO A 77 1.68 19.41 -2.96
N TRP A 78 1.10 20.38 -3.66
CA TRP A 78 1.25 20.57 -5.10
C TRP A 78 2.69 20.84 -5.55
N ASN A 79 3.65 20.90 -4.61
CA ASN A 79 5.08 21.08 -4.85
C ASN A 79 5.77 19.75 -5.20
N LEU A 80 5.18 19.01 -6.14
CA LEU A 80 5.82 17.86 -6.77
C LEU A 80 6.82 18.35 -7.86
N PRO A 81 7.92 17.62 -8.12
CA PRO A 81 8.25 16.32 -7.57
C PRO A 81 8.77 16.39 -6.12
N ARG A 82 8.48 15.36 -5.32
CA ARG A 82 8.93 15.25 -3.92
C ARG A 82 9.67 13.94 -3.67
N SER A 83 10.88 14.05 -3.12
CA SER A 83 11.66 12.90 -2.69
C SER A 83 11.12 12.29 -1.39
N ILE A 84 11.02 10.97 -1.36
CA ILE A 84 10.56 10.16 -0.23
C ILE A 84 11.76 9.41 0.34
N TYR A 85 11.97 9.59 1.64
CA TYR A 85 13.03 8.92 2.37
C TYR A 85 12.72 7.43 2.57
N SER A 86 13.72 6.58 2.41
CA SER A 86 13.63 5.14 2.67
C SER A 86 15.00 4.50 2.91
N GLN A 87 14.99 3.22 3.29
CA GLN A 87 16.17 2.36 3.40
C GLN A 87 16.67 1.84 2.04
N LEU A 88 16.04 2.25 0.93
CA LEU A 88 16.41 1.83 -0.42
C LEU A 88 17.68 2.55 -0.91
N PRO A 89 18.44 1.95 -1.85
CA PRO A 89 19.67 2.55 -2.39
C PRO A 89 19.44 3.84 -3.19
N TYR A 90 18.22 4.07 -3.67
CA TYR A 90 17.84 5.28 -4.40
C TYR A 90 16.63 5.93 -3.73
N SER A 91 16.52 7.25 -3.83
CA SER A 91 15.30 7.96 -3.43
C SER A 91 14.17 7.66 -4.39
N LEU A 92 12.96 7.53 -3.85
CA LEU A 92 11.73 7.49 -4.64
C LEU A 92 11.23 8.93 -4.78
N GLU A 93 11.03 9.39 -6.01
CA GLU A 93 10.50 10.73 -6.29
C GLU A 93 9.04 10.61 -6.72
N LEU A 94 8.13 11.13 -5.90
CA LEU A 94 6.72 11.25 -6.27
C LEU A 94 6.60 12.40 -7.25
N ASP A 95 6.19 12.12 -8.48
CA ASP A 95 6.04 13.13 -9.53
C ASP A 95 4.63 13.71 -9.56
N TYR A 96 3.61 12.86 -9.36
CA TYR A 96 2.23 13.27 -9.54
C TYR A 96 1.21 12.34 -8.87
N ILE A 97 0.18 12.91 -8.27
CA ILE A 97 -1.10 12.22 -8.03
C ILE A 97 -2.19 13.05 -8.68
N HIS A 98 -3.01 12.42 -9.52
CA HIS A 98 -3.97 13.17 -10.30
C HIS A 98 -5.10 13.71 -9.41
N PRO A 99 -5.35 15.03 -9.39
CA PRO A 99 -6.25 15.63 -8.42
C PRO A 99 -7.71 15.23 -8.62
N SER A 100 -8.12 15.06 -9.87
CA SER A 100 -9.46 14.58 -10.25
C SER A 100 -9.53 13.07 -10.52
N ASN A 101 -8.40 12.37 -10.43
CA ASN A 101 -8.33 10.92 -10.59
C ASN A 101 -7.34 10.35 -9.57
N TYR A 102 -7.74 10.30 -8.32
CA TYR A 102 -6.91 9.80 -7.21
C TYR A 102 -6.52 8.32 -7.33
N ASN A 103 -6.99 7.61 -8.38
CA ASN A 103 -6.48 6.30 -8.74
C ASN A 103 -5.23 6.36 -9.61
N TYR A 104 -4.72 7.55 -9.97
CA TYR A 104 -3.56 7.73 -10.83
C TYR A 104 -2.38 8.26 -10.04
N LEU A 105 -1.23 7.62 -10.22
CA LEU A 105 0.01 7.88 -9.51
C LEU A 105 1.17 7.82 -10.50
N ALA A 106 2.06 8.80 -10.42
CA ALA A 106 3.33 8.80 -11.13
C ALA A 106 4.49 9.03 -10.17
N TYR A 107 5.55 8.24 -10.32
CA TYR A 107 6.76 8.33 -9.51
C TYR A 107 7.97 7.77 -10.24
N ARG A 108 9.16 8.12 -9.75
CA ARG A 108 10.45 7.64 -10.24
C ARG A 108 11.24 6.93 -9.15
N TYR A 109 11.97 5.89 -9.52
CA TYR A 109 12.89 5.17 -8.64
C TYR A 109 14.02 4.55 -9.46
N GLY A 110 15.27 4.76 -9.04
CA GLY A 110 16.43 4.11 -9.67
C GLY A 110 16.57 4.35 -11.17
N GLY A 111 16.10 5.50 -11.68
CA GLY A 111 16.10 5.83 -13.11
C GLY A 111 14.89 5.31 -13.91
N PHE A 112 13.99 4.55 -13.29
CA PHE A 112 12.74 4.10 -13.89
C PHE A 112 11.59 5.04 -13.55
N SER A 113 10.67 5.23 -14.50
CA SER A 113 9.42 5.95 -14.31
C SER A 113 8.24 4.98 -14.27
N PHE A 114 7.40 5.13 -13.26
CA PHE A 114 6.18 4.38 -13.05
C PHE A 114 5.03 5.36 -13.18
N ASN A 115 4.14 5.12 -14.14
CA ASN A 115 3.04 6.04 -14.39
C ASN A 115 1.78 5.28 -14.82
N GLY A 116 0.69 5.47 -14.09
CA GLY A 116 -0.59 4.85 -14.44
C GLY A 116 -1.52 4.70 -13.26
N VAL A 117 -2.43 3.74 -13.39
CA VAL A 117 -3.44 3.41 -12.39
C VAL A 117 -2.93 2.27 -11.50
N PRO A 118 -2.39 2.54 -10.30
CA PRO A 118 -2.06 1.49 -9.33
C PRO A 118 -3.27 0.63 -8.93
N HIS A 119 -2.99 -0.48 -8.24
CA HIS A 119 -4.05 -1.31 -7.68
C HIS A 119 -4.68 -0.60 -6.48
N CYS A 120 -5.85 0.00 -6.70
CA CYS A 120 -6.57 0.77 -5.70
C CYS A 120 -7.80 0.04 -5.15
N ARG A 121 -8.11 0.29 -3.88
CA ARG A 121 -9.34 -0.19 -3.23
C ARG A 121 -9.92 0.89 -2.33
N ARG A 122 -11.23 0.81 -2.13
CA ARG A 122 -11.96 1.62 -1.16
C ARG A 122 -12.33 0.75 0.03
N GLN A 123 -12.16 1.27 1.24
CA GLN A 123 -12.51 0.57 2.47
C GLN A 123 -13.32 1.50 3.36
N ASN A 124 -14.51 1.03 3.74
CA ASN A 124 -15.26 1.61 4.85
C ASN A 124 -14.58 1.15 6.15
N ASN A 125 -14.44 2.03 7.15
CA ASN A 125 -14.03 1.75 8.55
C ASN A 125 -12.76 2.47 9.03
N VAL A 126 -12.79 3.80 9.10
CA VAL A 126 -11.96 4.53 10.06
C VAL A 126 -12.85 5.55 10.79
N GLY A 127 -13.75 5.04 11.66
CA GLY A 127 -14.74 5.85 12.36
C GLY A 127 -16.05 6.10 11.56
N PRO A 128 -16.97 6.93 12.10
CA PRO A 128 -18.31 7.08 11.54
C PRO A 128 -18.26 7.80 10.19
N GLY A 129 -18.38 7.02 9.09
CA GLY A 129 -18.73 7.54 7.77
C GLY A 129 -17.58 7.88 6.81
N TYR A 130 -16.31 7.67 7.19
CA TYR A 130 -15.19 7.95 6.27
C TYR A 130 -14.88 6.77 5.34
N LEU A 131 -14.85 7.07 4.04
CA LEU A 131 -14.39 6.18 2.98
C LEU A 131 -12.89 6.36 2.80
N VAL A 132 -12.10 5.33 3.12
CA VAL A 132 -10.66 5.36 2.88
C VAL A 132 -10.38 4.87 1.47
N HIS A 133 -9.60 5.64 0.73
CA HIS A 133 -9.04 5.25 -0.55
C HIS A 133 -7.58 4.87 -0.34
N MET A 134 -7.19 3.71 -0.87
CA MET A 134 -5.81 3.27 -0.85
C MET A 134 -5.39 2.74 -2.21
N CYS A 135 -4.14 2.97 -2.58
CA CYS A 135 -3.52 2.40 -3.76
C CYS A 135 -2.18 1.77 -3.41
N GLN A 136 -1.80 0.73 -4.16
CA GLN A 136 -0.47 0.15 -4.13
C GLN A 136 0.10 0.02 -5.55
N SER A 137 1.39 0.28 -5.69
CA SER A 137 2.14 0.08 -6.93
C SER A 137 3.42 -0.68 -6.64
N ALA A 138 3.64 -1.81 -7.32
CA ALA A 138 4.86 -2.58 -7.18
C ALA A 138 5.97 -1.98 -8.05
N PHE A 139 7.22 -2.03 -7.56
CA PHE A 139 8.39 -1.59 -8.33
C PHE A 139 9.63 -2.42 -7.95
N PRO A 140 10.64 -2.54 -8.84
CA PRO A 140 11.88 -3.22 -8.54
C PRO A 140 12.66 -2.52 -7.44
N CYS A 141 13.13 -3.28 -6.46
CA CYS A 141 14.04 -2.88 -5.40
C CYS A 141 14.80 -4.14 -4.93
#